data_AF-A0A7X8JLR0-F1
#
_entry.id   AF-A0A7X8JLR0-F1
#
_cell.length_a   1.000
_cell.length_b   1.000
_cell.length_c   1.000
_cell.angle_alpha   90.00
_cell.angle_beta   90.00
_cell.angle_gamma   90.00
#
_symmetry.space_group_name_H-M   'P 1'
#
loop_
_entity.id
_entity.type
_entity.pdbx_description
1 polymer ?
#
loop_
_entity_poly.entity_id
_entity_poly.type
_entity_poly.pdbx_seq_one_letter_code
_entity_poly.pdbx_strand_id
1 'polypeptide(L)'
;MKKDSRILVFDNYDSFTYNLVHMIKKLGYNNVEVHRNDKIALADIAQFDKILLSPGPGVPSESGILLELITTYAPTKSIMGVCLGLQAIGEAFGGKLINLPTVFHGVALQASIIEKD
;
A
#
# COMPACT_ATOMS: atom_id res chain seq x y z
N MET A 1 8.26 -13.68 -13.74
CA MET A 1 8.23 -12.28 -13.25
C MET A 1 9.62 -11.67 -13.44
N LYS A 2 9.72 -10.41 -13.91
CA LYS A 2 11.02 -9.74 -14.09
C LYS A 2 11.63 -9.42 -12.72
N LYS A 3 12.76 -10.07 -12.38
CA LYS A 3 13.52 -9.84 -11.13
C LYS A 3 14.02 -8.40 -10.97
N ASP A 4 14.00 -7.60 -12.04
CA ASP A 4 14.51 -6.21 -12.05
C ASP A 4 13.43 -5.14 -11.84
N SER A 5 12.19 -5.53 -11.45
CA SER A 5 11.11 -4.55 -11.22
C SER A 5 11.48 -3.59 -10.08
N ARG A 6 11.39 -2.27 -10.32
CA ARG A 6 11.51 -1.24 -9.29
C ARG A 6 10.22 -1.19 -8.46
N ILE A 7 10.32 -1.43 -7.17
CA ILE A 7 9.17 -1.45 -6.26
C ILE A 7 9.24 -0.25 -5.33
N LEU A 8 8.19 0.57 -5.35
CA LEU A 8 7.97 1.58 -4.33
C LEU A 8 7.24 0.96 -3.15
N VAL A 9 7.78 1.13 -1.95
CA VAL A 9 7.05 0.99 -0.69
C VAL A 9 6.70 2.40 -0.22
N PHE A 10 5.43 2.75 -0.33
CA PHE A 10 4.91 4.05 0.07
C PHE A 10 4.54 4.00 1.56
N ASP A 11 5.38 4.62 2.38
CA ASP A 11 5.34 4.57 3.84
C ASP A 11 4.41 5.65 4.41
N ASN A 12 3.29 5.22 4.98
CA ASN A 12 2.34 6.06 5.71
C ASN A 12 2.70 6.18 7.19
N TYR A 13 4.00 6.30 7.49
CA TYR A 13 4.55 6.47 8.85
C TYR A 13 4.22 5.30 9.80
N ASP A 14 4.39 4.07 9.33
CA ASP A 14 4.07 2.86 10.12
C ASP A 14 5.30 2.06 10.53
N SER A 15 5.24 1.47 11.73
CA SER A 15 6.33 0.69 12.29
C SER A 15 6.51 -0.68 11.62
N PHE A 16 5.51 -1.18 10.90
CA PHE A 16 5.58 -2.46 10.18
C PHE A 16 6.07 -2.35 8.73
N THR A 17 6.32 -1.13 8.22
CA THR A 17 6.78 -0.90 6.83
C THR A 17 8.00 -1.76 6.46
N TYR A 18 8.99 -1.87 7.36
CA TYR A 18 10.20 -2.66 7.07
C TYR A 18 9.97 -4.18 7.11
N ASN A 19 8.95 -4.68 7.81
CA ASN A 19 8.58 -6.09 7.72
C ASN A 19 8.16 -6.44 6.30
N LEU A 20 7.39 -5.55 5.66
CA LEU A 20 6.97 -5.71 4.26
C LEU A 20 8.17 -5.65 3.31
N VAL A 21 9.10 -4.70 3.51
CA VAL A 21 10.35 -4.62 2.74
C VAL A 21 11.15 -5.93 2.83
N HIS A 22 11.28 -6.50 4.03
CA HIS A 22 11.97 -7.77 4.22
C HIS A 22 11.26 -8.94 3.53
N MET A 23 9.92 -8.98 3.54
CA MET A 23 9.15 -9.98 2.81
C MET A 23 9.36 -9.87 1.29
N ILE A 24 9.31 -8.66 0.73
CA ILE A 24 9.58 -8.41 -0.70
C ILE A 24 10.98 -8.92 -1.07
N LYS A 25 11.99 -8.58 -0.27
CA LYS A 25 13.37 -9.03 -0.49
C LYS A 25 13.52 -10.55 -0.41
N LYS A 26 12.84 -11.21 0.54
CA LYS A 26 12.81 -12.68 0.64
C LYS A 26 12.20 -13.35 -0.60
N LEU A 27 11.28 -12.68 -1.30
CA LEU A 27 10.72 -13.15 -2.57
C LEU A 27 11.66 -12.93 -3.76
N GLY A 28 12.86 -12.40 -3.54
CA GLY A 28 13.89 -12.19 -4.56
C GLY A 28 13.82 -10.85 -5.29
N TYR A 29 13.00 -9.90 -4.80
CA TYR A 29 12.94 -8.54 -5.30
C TYR A 29 13.87 -7.64 -4.50
N ASN A 30 15.00 -7.27 -5.11
CA ASN A 30 16.03 -6.50 -4.41
C ASN A 30 15.95 -4.99 -4.69
N ASN A 31 15.27 -4.58 -5.76
CA ASN A 31 15.14 -3.19 -6.18
C ASN A 31 13.92 -2.52 -5.52
N VAL A 32 14.03 -2.27 -4.22
CA VAL A 32 12.95 -1.73 -3.38
C VAL A 32 13.39 -0.40 -2.79
N GLU A 33 12.58 0.63 -2.99
CA GLU A 33 12.77 1.95 -2.38
C GLU A 33 11.61 2.27 -1.45
N VAL A 34 11.91 2.87 -0.30
CA VAL A 34 10.91 3.28 0.68
C VAL A 34 10.87 4.80 0.70
N HIS A 35 9.69 5.36 0.44
CA HIS A 35 9.47 6.81 0.51
C HIS A 35 8.24 7.09 1.37
N ARG A 36 8.34 8.08 2.25
CA ARG A 36 7.21 8.53 3.07
C ARG A 36 6.20 9.28 2.23
N ASN A 37 4.94 9.24 2.66
CA ASN A 37 3.82 9.81 1.91
C ASN A 37 3.87 11.33 1.63
N ASP A 38 4.81 12.04 2.26
CA ASP A 38 5.09 13.46 2.10
C ASP A 38 6.53 13.76 1.64
N LYS A 39 7.32 12.73 1.29
CA LYS A 39 8.74 12.85 0.90
C LYS A 39 9.04 12.43 -0.55
N ILE A 40 8.02 12.15 -1.34
CA ILE A 40 8.13 11.87 -2.76
C ILE A 40 7.06 12.64 -3.52
N ALA A 41 7.44 13.30 -4.62
CA ALA A 41 6.48 13.95 -5.50
C ALA A 41 5.74 12.90 -6.32
N LEU A 42 4.46 13.15 -6.60
CA LEU A 42 3.63 12.21 -7.38
C LEU A 42 4.30 11.84 -8.72
N ALA A 43 4.84 12.82 -9.45
CA ALA A 43 5.47 12.59 -10.75
C ALA A 43 6.67 11.63 -10.68
N ASP A 44 7.43 11.65 -9.60
CA ASP A 44 8.61 10.79 -9.42
C ASP A 44 8.23 9.31 -9.24
N ILE A 45 6.97 9.02 -8.91
CA ILE A 45 6.46 7.66 -8.76
C ILE A 45 6.36 6.94 -10.12
N ALA A 46 6.34 7.68 -11.23
CA ALA A 46 6.28 7.13 -12.57
C ALA A 46 7.41 6.12 -12.87
N GLN A 47 8.58 6.28 -12.23
CA GLN A 47 9.77 5.45 -12.41
C GLN A 47 9.66 4.03 -11.81
N PHE A 48 8.66 3.77 -10.97
CA PHE A 48 8.47 2.46 -10.33
C PHE A 48 7.54 1.57 -11.14
N ASP A 49 7.79 0.28 -11.16
CA ASP A 49 6.97 -0.71 -11.86
C ASP A 49 5.79 -1.20 -11.00
N LYS A 50 5.98 -1.23 -9.69
CA LYS A 50 5.03 -1.75 -8.70
C LYS A 50 5.00 -0.87 -7.47
N ILE A 51 3.85 -0.83 -6.80
CA ILE A 51 3.66 -0.03 -5.61
C ILE A 51 3.05 -0.90 -4.50
N LEU A 52 3.65 -0.84 -3.32
CA LEU A 52 3.10 -1.35 -2.08
C LEU A 52 2.77 -0.17 -1.16
N LEU A 53 1.50 -0.04 -0.78
CA LEU A 53 1.02 0.97 0.16
C LEU A 53 1.06 0.37 1.57
N SER A 54 1.87 0.95 2.45
CA SER A 54 2.05 0.43 3.80
C SER A 54 0.79 0.63 4.66
N PRO A 55 0.71 -0.04 5.82
CA PRO A 55 -0.16 0.38 6.91
C PRO A 55 0.17 1.80 7.35
N GLY A 56 -0.66 2.37 8.22
CA GLY A 56 -0.46 3.68 8.83
C GLY A 56 -1.62 4.03 9.78
N PRO A 57 -1.45 5.07 10.59
CA PRO A 57 -2.51 5.59 11.44
C PRO A 57 -3.51 6.44 10.63
N GLY A 58 -4.68 6.71 11.22
CA GLY A 58 -5.65 7.66 10.66
C GLY A 58 -6.47 7.08 9.51
N VAL A 59 -6.89 7.96 8.60
CA VAL A 59 -7.74 7.62 7.45
C VAL A 59 -7.08 8.06 6.13
N PRO A 60 -7.46 7.46 4.97
CA PRO A 60 -6.79 7.74 3.70
C PRO A 60 -6.81 9.21 3.28
N SER A 61 -7.90 9.93 3.55
CA SER A 61 -8.05 11.36 3.22
C SER A 61 -7.04 12.27 3.92
N GLU A 62 -6.40 11.80 4.99
CA GLU A 62 -5.40 12.54 5.77
C GLU A 62 -3.96 12.13 5.41
N SER A 63 -3.78 11.16 4.51
CA SER A 63 -2.51 10.49 4.24
C SER A 63 -1.74 11.09 3.05
N GLY A 64 -1.58 12.41 3.02
CA GLY A 64 -0.82 13.12 1.98
C GLY A 64 -1.33 12.82 0.57
N ILE A 65 -0.44 12.45 -0.34
CA ILE A 65 -0.78 12.17 -1.75
C ILE A 65 -1.34 10.75 -1.99
N LEU A 66 -1.68 9.98 -0.94
CA LEU A 66 -2.03 8.56 -1.05
C LEU A 66 -3.19 8.28 -2.02
N LEU A 67 -4.28 9.03 -1.91
CA LEU A 67 -5.44 8.83 -2.80
C LEU A 67 -5.12 9.23 -4.25
N GLU A 68 -4.41 10.34 -4.44
CA GLU A 68 -4.00 10.83 -5.77
C GLU A 68 -3.03 9.87 -6.46
N LEU A 69 -2.11 9.27 -5.71
CA LEU A 69 -1.22 8.20 -6.16
C LEU A 69 -2.02 7.02 -6.71
N ILE A 70 -3.03 6.55 -5.97
CA ILE A 70 -3.83 5.39 -6.38
C ILE A 70 -4.57 5.72 -7.68
N THR A 71 -5.30 6.83 -7.73
CA THR A 71 -6.09 7.21 -8.91
C THR A 71 -5.22 7.42 -10.15
N THR A 72 -4.00 7.93 -9.97
CA THR A 72 -3.06 8.19 -11.07
C THR A 72 -2.44 6.90 -11.60
N TYR A 73 -2.04 5.98 -10.72
CA TYR A 73 -1.19 4.85 -11.11
C TYR A 73 -1.90 3.50 -11.20
N ALA A 74 -3.07 3.33 -10.59
CA ALA A 74 -3.82 2.07 -10.68
C ALA A 74 -4.11 1.62 -12.13
N PRO A 75 -4.38 2.51 -13.12
CA PRO A 75 -4.59 2.07 -14.51
C PRO A 75 -3.34 1.50 -15.19
N THR A 76 -2.13 1.77 -14.66
CA THR A 76 -0.86 1.49 -15.36
C THR A 76 0.13 0.67 -14.55
N LYS A 77 -0.07 0.51 -13.23
CA LYS A 77 0.87 -0.15 -12.32
C LYS A 77 0.13 -1.13 -11.41
N SER A 78 0.82 -2.21 -11.02
CA SER A 78 0.30 -3.11 -9.99
C SER A 78 0.44 -2.45 -8.62
N ILE A 79 -0.68 -2.36 -7.88
CA ILE A 79 -0.72 -1.77 -6.53
C ILE A 79 -1.24 -2.82 -5.54
N MET A 80 -0.55 -2.97 -4.41
CA MET A 80 -0.99 -3.75 -3.26
C MET A 80 -1.11 -2.82 -2.05
N GLY A 81 -2.19 -2.94 -1.28
CA GLY A 81 -2.40 -2.16 -0.06
C GLY A 81 -2.51 -3.05 1.17
N VAL A 82 -1.95 -2.58 2.29
CA VAL A 82 -2.05 -3.25 3.61
C VAL A 82 -2.63 -2.27 4.61
N CYS A 83 -3.65 -2.70 5.38
CA CYS A 83 -4.35 -1.87 6.38
C CYS A 83 -4.83 -0.54 5.77
N LEU A 84 -4.28 0.61 6.20
CA LEU A 84 -4.56 1.93 5.62
C LEU A 84 -4.41 1.96 4.11
N GLY A 85 -3.37 1.31 3.56
CA GLY A 85 -3.19 1.20 2.11
C GLY A 85 -4.34 0.47 1.41
N LEU A 86 -4.92 -0.55 2.04
CA LEU A 86 -6.09 -1.27 1.50
C LEU A 86 -7.37 -0.43 1.62
N GLN A 87 -7.54 0.25 2.75
CA GLN A 87 -8.65 1.19 2.96
C GLN A 87 -8.64 2.31 1.91
N ALA A 88 -7.46 2.86 1.61
CA ALA A 88 -7.27 3.88 0.60
C ALA A 88 -7.63 3.41 -0.80
N ILE A 89 -7.30 2.16 -1.16
CA ILE A 89 -7.74 1.57 -2.43
C ILE A 89 -9.26 1.51 -2.48
N GLY A 90 -9.91 1.04 -1.40
CA GLY A 90 -11.36 1.01 -1.30
C GLY A 90 -11.99 2.39 -1.53
N GLU A 91 -11.52 3.42 -0.83
CA GLU A 91 -12.03 4.79 -0.99
C GLU A 91 -11.76 5.39 -2.37
N ALA A 92 -10.56 5.18 -2.93
CA ALA A 92 -10.18 5.71 -4.25
C ALA A 92 -11.10 5.20 -5.38
N PHE A 93 -11.72 4.03 -5.20
CA PHE A 93 -12.70 3.46 -6.14
C PHE A 93 -14.16 3.59 -5.66
N GLY A 94 -14.45 4.53 -4.77
CA GLY A 94 -15.81 4.90 -4.35
C GLY A 94 -16.37 4.08 -3.18
N GLY A 95 -15.56 3.25 -2.55
CA GLY A 95 -15.89 2.61 -1.28
C GLY A 95 -16.02 3.62 -0.14
N LYS A 96 -16.66 3.20 0.96
CA LYS A 96 -16.82 4.02 2.17
C LYS A 96 -16.23 3.28 3.36
N LEU A 97 -15.42 3.96 4.16
CA LEU A 97 -14.99 3.44 5.46
C LEU A 97 -16.09 3.64 6.49
N ILE A 98 -16.28 2.60 7.31
CA ILE A 98 -17.17 2.61 8.47
C ILE A 98 -16.38 2.14 9.69
N ASN A 99 -16.74 2.66 10.86
CA ASN A 99 -16.16 2.17 12.11
C ASN A 99 -16.77 0.82 12.47
N LEU A 100 -15.93 -0.12 12.85
CA LEU A 100 -16.37 -1.39 13.42
C LEU A 100 -16.90 -1.15 14.85
N PRO A 101 -17.92 -1.90 15.30
CA PRO A 101 -18.39 -1.82 16.68
C PRO A 101 -17.38 -2.36 17.70
N THR A 102 -16.38 -3.11 17.24
CA THR A 102 -15.33 -3.71 18.08
C THR A 102 -13.97 -3.48 17.44
N VAL A 103 -13.00 -3.07 18.26
CA VAL A 103 -11.62 -2.81 17.83
C VAL A 103 -10.83 -4.11 17.83
N PHE A 104 -10.19 -4.43 16.71
CA PHE A 104 -9.29 -5.58 16.57
C PHE A 104 -7.85 -5.10 16.49
N HIS A 105 -7.12 -5.14 17.62
CA HIS A 105 -5.70 -4.82 17.68
C HIS A 105 -4.89 -6.04 18.12
N GLY A 106 -3.99 -6.51 17.26
CA GLY A 106 -3.17 -7.70 17.55
C GLY A 106 -3.92 -9.03 17.58
N VAL A 107 -5.06 -9.12 16.89
CA VAL A 107 -5.91 -10.31 16.85
C VAL A 107 -5.71 -11.06 15.53
N ALA A 108 -5.56 -12.38 15.60
CA ALA A 108 -5.56 -13.24 14.43
C ALA A 108 -7.00 -13.65 14.09
N LEU A 109 -7.36 -13.51 12.81
CA LEU A 109 -8.65 -13.95 12.26
C LEU A 109 -8.40 -14.79 11.01
N GLN A 110 -9.30 -15.72 10.73
CA GLN A 110 -9.25 -16.54 9.53
C GLN A 110 -9.87 -15.77 8.36
N ALA A 111 -9.13 -15.65 7.26
CA ALA A 111 -9.62 -15.10 6.00
C ALA A 111 -9.89 -16.23 5.00
N SER A 112 -10.89 -16.05 4.14
CA SER A 112 -11.23 -17.00 3.06
C SER A 112 -11.16 -16.29 1.72
N ILE A 113 -10.54 -16.93 0.73
CA ILE A 113 -10.52 -16.45 -0.65
C ILE A 113 -11.84 -16.88 -1.28
N ILE A 114 -12.66 -15.90 -1.66
CA ILE A 114 -13.99 -16.13 -2.25
C ILE A 114 -13.97 -16.17 -3.78
N GLU A 115 -12.94 -15.59 -4.39
CA GLU A 115 -12.76 -15.49 -5.84
C GLU A 115 -11.26 -15.53 -6.17
N LYS A 116 -10.90 -16.16 -7.29
CA LYS A 116 -9.52 -16.17 -7.79
C LYS A 116 -9.44 -15.23 -9.00
N ASP A 117 -8.33 -14.50 -9.07
CA ASP A 117 -7.95 -13.69 -10.23
C ASP A 117 -7.90 -14.50 -11.54
#